data_AF-A0A2N1MNF4-F1
#
_entry.id   AF-A0A2N1MNF4-F1
#
_cell.length_a   1.000
_cell.length_b   1.000
_cell.length_c   1.000
_cell.angle_alpha   90.00
_cell.angle_beta   90.00
_cell.angle_gamma   90.00
#
_symmetry.space_group_name_H-M   'P 1'
#
loop_
_entity.id
_entity.type
_entity.pdbx_description
1 polymer ?
#
loop_
_entity_poly.entity_id
_entity_poly.type
_entity_poly.pdbx_seq_one_letter_code
_entity_poly.pdbx_strand_id
1 'polypeptide(L)'
;MILFDCIILHQTHNLSVNYQFFLIISFYDIKKRKSVSVYTRSKEYEDTFRVDDNILFCNYCNISVEWKYKSVIDGHCSSQKHTLNIKKYEENQNKTQQLTLNSTQITSNSKKQLIEDLIEVFAIADIPLEKVTNSLLPFFKIYIKNTLQKP
;
A
#
# COMPACT_ATOMS: atom_id res chain seq x y z
N MET A 1 -61.41 1.52 51.98
CA MET A 1 -60.99 2.07 50.69
C MET A 1 -59.75 2.97 50.84
N ILE A 2 -58.73 2.53 51.62
CA ILE A 2 -57.47 3.27 51.83
C ILE A 2 -56.33 2.26 52.03
N LEU A 3 -56.15 1.33 51.09
CA LEU A 3 -54.98 0.43 51.09
C LEU A 3 -54.42 0.16 49.68
N PHE A 4 -55.05 0.70 48.63
CA PHE A 4 -54.58 0.55 47.24
C PHE A 4 -53.71 1.72 46.76
N ASP A 5 -53.75 2.89 47.42
CA ASP A 5 -53.00 4.07 46.96
C ASP A 5 -51.53 4.09 47.41
N CYS A 6 -51.15 3.34 48.46
CA CYS A 6 -49.74 3.27 48.89
C CYS A 6 -48.86 2.40 47.97
N ILE A 7 -49.43 1.40 47.31
CA ILE A 7 -48.64 0.49 46.45
C ILE A 7 -48.29 1.19 45.12
N ILE A 8 -49.21 1.97 44.56
CA ILE A 8 -48.97 2.71 43.31
C ILE A 8 -47.94 3.84 43.50
N LEU A 9 -47.94 4.54 44.64
CA LEU A 9 -46.91 5.55 44.94
C LEU A 9 -45.52 4.94 45.15
N HIS A 10 -45.44 3.75 45.76
CA HIS A 10 -44.16 3.07 46.03
C HIS A 10 -43.56 2.41 44.77
N GLN A 11 -44.39 2.08 43.78
CA GLN A 11 -43.97 1.44 42.53
C GLN A 11 -43.52 2.47 41.47
N THR A 12 -44.10 3.67 41.48
CA THR A 12 -43.71 4.78 40.59
C THR A 12 -42.38 5.43 40.97
N HIS A 13 -42.05 5.50 42.26
CA HIS A 13 -40.75 6.02 42.72
C HIS A 13 -39.58 5.08 42.35
N ASN A 14 -39.80 3.77 42.37
CA ASN A 14 -38.78 2.77 41.97
C ASN A 14 -38.52 2.74 40.45
N LEU A 15 -39.55 2.94 39.63
CA LEU A 15 -39.41 3.01 38.18
C LEU A 15 -38.66 4.28 37.72
N SER A 16 -38.93 5.43 38.35
CA SER A 16 -38.24 6.70 38.05
C SER A 16 -36.75 6.67 38.40
N VAL A 17 -36.38 6.10 39.56
CA VAL A 17 -34.98 5.97 39.98
C VAL A 17 -34.23 4.97 39.09
N ASN A 18 -34.87 3.89 38.66
CA ASN A 18 -34.29 2.95 37.69
C ASN A 18 -34.10 3.57 36.30
N TYR A 19 -35.04 4.39 35.82
CA TYR A 19 -34.90 5.09 34.54
C TYR A 19 -33.79 6.15 34.58
N GLN A 20 -33.70 6.93 35.67
CA GLN A 20 -32.62 7.88 35.89
C GLN A 20 -31.26 7.17 35.98
N PHE A 21 -31.18 6.04 36.69
CA PHE A 21 -29.96 5.25 36.80
C PHE A 21 -29.55 4.63 35.45
N PHE A 22 -30.52 4.12 34.67
CA PHE A 22 -30.30 3.59 33.32
C PHE A 22 -29.85 4.68 32.34
N LEU A 23 -30.44 5.89 32.42
CA LEU A 23 -30.00 7.05 31.66
C LEU A 23 -28.58 7.47 32.05
N ILE A 24 -28.25 7.54 33.34
CA ILE A 24 -26.90 7.87 33.82
C ILE A 24 -25.87 6.84 33.31
N ILE A 25 -26.16 5.54 33.35
CA ILE A 25 -25.28 4.49 32.79
C ILE A 25 -25.13 4.66 31.28
N SER A 26 -26.22 4.88 30.54
CA SER A 26 -26.15 5.10 29.08
C SER A 26 -25.33 6.35 28.72
N PHE A 27 -25.44 7.45 29.48
CA PHE A 27 -24.62 8.65 29.34
C PHE A 27 -23.15 8.42 29.75
N TYR A 28 -22.90 7.56 30.73
CA TYR A 28 -21.56 7.19 31.20
C TYR A 28 -20.84 6.29 30.18
N ASP A 29 -21.54 5.33 29.56
CA ASP A 29 -20.99 4.48 28.50
C ASP A 29 -20.73 5.23 27.19
N ILE A 30 -21.48 6.31 26.91
CA ILE A 30 -21.23 7.21 25.76
C ILE A 30 -19.90 7.99 25.91
N LYS A 31 -19.34 8.10 27.11
CA LYS A 31 -18.09 8.85 27.38
C LYS A 31 -16.83 7.99 27.57
N LYS A 32 -16.88 6.67 27.36
CA LYS A 32 -15.65 5.87 27.31
C LYS A 32 -14.96 6.10 25.96
N ARG A 33 -14.26 7.24 25.84
CA ARG A 33 -13.39 7.55 24.68
C ARG A 33 -12.40 6.41 24.53
N LYS A 34 -12.56 5.61 23.46
CA LYS A 34 -11.52 4.65 23.04
C LYS A 34 -10.21 5.44 22.92
N SER A 35 -9.18 5.01 23.62
CA SER A 35 -7.85 5.64 23.53
C SER A 35 -7.37 5.48 22.10
N VAL A 36 -7.33 6.58 21.35
CA VAL A 36 -6.78 6.58 20.00
C VAL A 36 -5.27 6.41 20.13
N SER A 37 -4.72 5.45 19.39
CA SER A 37 -3.27 5.26 19.25
C SER A 37 -2.82 5.68 17.85
N VAL A 38 -1.51 5.84 17.67
CA VAL A 38 -0.90 6.07 16.35
C VAL A 38 -1.27 4.97 15.34
N TYR A 39 -1.29 3.71 15.79
CA TYR A 39 -1.67 2.55 14.97
C TYR A 39 -3.14 2.59 14.58
N THR A 40 -4.02 3.04 15.47
CA THR A 40 -5.44 3.23 15.16
C THR A 40 -5.61 4.24 14.02
N ARG A 41 -4.86 5.35 14.05
CA ARG A 41 -4.91 6.35 12.97
C ARG A 41 -4.28 5.88 11.68
N SER A 42 -3.15 5.18 11.73
CA SER A 42 -2.58 4.56 10.52
C SER A 42 -3.55 3.60 9.85
N LYS A 43 -4.36 2.87 10.63
CA LYS A 43 -5.38 1.96 10.11
C LYS A 43 -6.61 2.68 9.55
N GLU A 44 -7.02 3.80 10.13
CA GLU A 44 -8.13 4.63 9.60
C GLU A 44 -7.82 5.23 8.22
N TYR A 45 -6.54 5.47 7.94
CA TYR A 45 -6.05 6.06 6.69
C TYR A 45 -5.04 5.08 6.04
N GLU A 46 -5.54 3.87 5.78
CA GLU A 46 -4.78 2.81 5.12
C GLU A 46 -4.13 3.32 3.81
N ASP A 47 -2.95 2.78 3.49
CA ASP A 47 -2.08 3.17 2.36
C ASP A 47 -1.48 4.58 2.38
N THR A 48 -2.06 5.53 3.13
CA THR A 48 -1.58 6.92 3.17
C THR A 48 -0.46 7.11 4.17
N PHE A 49 -0.54 6.42 5.31
CA PHE A 49 0.41 6.58 6.40
C PHE A 49 1.07 5.26 6.80
N ARG A 50 2.28 5.38 7.33
CA ARG A 50 3.02 4.32 8.02
C ARG A 50 3.39 4.79 9.42
N VAL A 51 3.66 3.83 10.31
CA VAL A 51 4.12 4.12 11.67
C VAL A 51 5.55 3.65 11.80
N ASP A 52 6.45 4.57 12.12
CA ASP A 52 7.85 4.30 12.44
C ASP A 52 8.13 4.88 13.83
N ASP A 53 8.59 4.07 14.79
CA ASP A 53 8.89 4.50 16.18
C ASP A 53 7.78 5.29 16.88
N ASN A 54 6.52 4.85 16.73
CA ASN A 54 5.31 5.53 17.21
C ASN A 54 5.06 6.94 16.62
N ILE A 55 5.72 7.28 15.51
CA ILE A 55 5.52 8.49 14.73
C ILE A 55 4.75 8.12 13.46
N LEU A 56 3.73 8.91 13.12
CA LEU A 56 2.94 8.72 11.91
C LEU A 56 3.61 9.47 10.75
N PHE A 57 4.06 8.74 9.73
CA PHE A 57 4.66 9.30 8.52
C PHE A 57 3.72 9.18 7.34
N CYS A 58 3.62 10.26 6.55
CA CYS A 58 2.91 10.23 5.27
C CYS A 58 3.79 9.59 4.18
N ASN A 59 3.27 8.59 3.49
CA ASN A 59 3.99 7.88 2.43
C ASN A 59 4.31 8.77 1.22
N TYR A 60 3.42 9.71 0.89
CA TYR A 60 3.57 10.59 -0.28
C TYR A 60 4.38 11.85 0.02
N CYS A 61 4.27 12.39 1.23
CA CYS A 61 4.96 13.62 1.62
C CYS A 61 6.31 13.37 2.30
N ASN A 62 6.54 12.15 2.79
CA ASN A 62 7.73 11.74 3.56
C ASN A 62 8.02 12.69 4.74
N ILE A 63 6.97 13.09 5.46
CA ILE A 63 7.05 13.91 6.68
C ILE A 63 6.24 13.27 7.80
N SER A 64 6.61 13.56 9.04
CA SER A 64 5.82 13.21 10.22
C SER A 64 4.57 14.08 10.32
N VAL A 65 3.45 13.49 10.73
CA VAL A 65 2.16 14.16 10.94
C VAL A 65 1.68 13.89 12.37
N GLU A 66 1.26 14.92 13.09
CA GLU A 66 0.71 14.77 14.44
C GLU A 66 -0.59 13.95 14.36
N TRP A 67 -0.59 12.76 14.97
CA TRP A 67 -1.70 11.82 14.86
C TRP A 67 -2.80 12.04 15.90
N LYS A 68 -2.54 12.80 16.97
CA LYS A 68 -3.50 12.96 18.09
C LYS A 68 -4.82 13.58 17.64
N TYR A 69 -4.76 14.54 16.72
CA TYR A 69 -5.92 15.30 16.27
C TYR A 69 -6.33 14.92 14.85
N LYS A 70 -7.57 14.44 14.69
CA LYS A 70 -8.08 14.02 13.39
C LYS A 70 -8.09 15.16 12.38
N SER A 71 -8.43 16.37 12.82
CA SER A 71 -8.40 17.58 11.99
C SER A 71 -7.03 17.89 11.40
N VAL A 72 -5.94 17.56 12.10
CA VAL A 72 -4.57 17.75 11.60
C VAL A 72 -4.28 16.76 10.47
N ILE A 73 -4.70 15.50 10.62
CA ILE A 73 -4.57 14.47 9.59
C ILE A 73 -5.43 14.84 8.37
N ASP A 74 -6.70 15.18 8.60
CA ASP A 74 -7.62 15.59 7.53
C ASP A 74 -7.09 16.82 6.79
N GLY A 75 -6.62 17.84 7.52
CA GLY A 75 -6.01 19.04 6.95
C GLY A 75 -4.73 18.74 6.15
N HIS A 76 -3.92 17.78 6.61
CA HIS A 76 -2.76 17.30 5.84
C HIS A 76 -3.20 16.66 4.52
N CYS A 77 -4.16 15.72 4.56
CA CYS A 77 -4.65 14.99 3.39
C CYS A 77 -5.33 15.92 2.37
N SER A 78 -6.10 16.91 2.84
CA SER A 78 -6.74 17.90 1.97
C SER A 78 -5.80 18.98 1.44
N SER A 79 -4.54 19.03 1.90
CA SER A 79 -3.61 20.05 1.45
C SER A 79 -3.25 19.92 -0.02
N GLN A 80 -3.03 21.05 -0.69
CA GLN A 80 -2.58 21.08 -2.09
C GLN A 80 -1.24 20.34 -2.27
N LYS A 81 -0.34 20.43 -1.29
CA LYS A 81 0.95 19.74 -1.33
C LYS A 81 0.77 18.22 -1.37
N HIS A 82 -0.09 17.68 -0.51
CA HIS A 82 -0.34 16.24 -0.43
C HIS A 82 -0.97 15.71 -1.73
N THR A 83 -2.03 16.37 -2.20
CA THR A 83 -2.71 15.99 -3.45
C THR A 83 -1.79 16.04 -4.67
N LEU A 84 -0.89 17.03 -4.77
CA LEU A 84 0.11 17.09 -5.83
C LEU A 84 1.14 15.96 -5.72
N ASN A 85 1.54 15.58 -4.51
CA ASN A 85 2.50 14.49 -4.30
C ASN A 85 1.90 13.12 -4.65
N ILE A 86 0.62 12.88 -4.36
CA ILE A 86 -0.09 11.68 -4.80
C ILE A 86 -0.03 11.56 -6.33
N LYS A 87 -0.44 12.62 -7.04
CA LYS A 87 -0.41 12.62 -8.52
C LYS A 87 0.97 12.33 -9.08
N LYS A 88 2.01 12.97 -8.52
CA LYS A 88 3.41 12.71 -8.91
C LYS A 88 3.83 11.26 -8.66
N TYR A 89 3.39 10.69 -7.54
CA TYR A 89 3.67 9.30 -7.21
C TYR A 89 3.04 8.35 -8.24
N GLU A 90 1.76 8.53 -8.55
CA GLU A 90 1.03 7.73 -9.55
C GLU A 90 1.65 7.86 -10.96
N GLU A 91 1.98 9.08 -11.38
CA GLU A 91 2.66 9.36 -12.65
C GLU A 91 4.03 8.65 -12.74
N ASN A 92 4.82 8.70 -11.66
CA ASN A 92 6.11 8.04 -11.60
C ASN A 92 6.00 6.51 -11.61
N GLN A 93 4.99 5.94 -10.93
CA GLN A 93 4.72 4.50 -10.95
C GLN A 93 4.38 4.04 -12.37
N ASN A 94 3.48 4.75 -13.04
CA ASN A 94 3.08 4.45 -14.42
C ASN A 94 4.27 4.56 -15.39
N LYS A 95 5.08 5.61 -15.26
CA LYS A 95 6.28 5.80 -16.09
C LYS A 95 7.30 4.68 -15.89
N THR A 96 7.53 4.26 -14.65
CA THR A 96 8.47 3.18 -14.32
C THR A 96 8.00 1.82 -14.88
N GLN A 97 6.70 1.54 -14.78
CA GLN A 97 6.10 0.34 -15.37
C GLN A 97 6.26 0.32 -16.91
N GLN A 98 5.98 1.44 -17.58
CA GLN A 98 6.15 1.55 -19.04
C GLN A 98 7.62 1.37 -19.47
N LEU A 99 8.58 1.97 -18.76
CA LEU A 99 10.00 1.81 -19.05
C LEU A 99 10.47 0.34 -18.94
N THR A 100 9.96 -0.38 -17.94
CA THR A 100 10.29 -1.79 -17.70
C THR A 100 9.77 -2.70 -18.83
N LEU A 101 8.55 -2.44 -19.31
CA LEU A 101 7.97 -3.18 -20.44
C LEU A 101 8.71 -2.91 -21.75
N ASN A 102 9.03 -1.64 -22.03
CA ASN A 102 9.79 -1.28 -23.23
C ASN A 102 11.19 -1.91 -23.22
N SER A 103 11.88 -1.90 -22.07
CA SER A 103 13.21 -2.50 -21.95
C SER A 103 13.20 -4.01 -22.16
N THR A 104 12.21 -4.72 -21.61
CA THR A 104 12.07 -6.17 -21.81
C THR A 104 11.71 -6.52 -23.25
N GLN A 105 10.85 -5.73 -23.91
CA GLN A 105 10.52 -5.88 -25.34
C GLN A 105 11.72 -5.62 -26.27
N ILE A 106 12.51 -4.57 -26.01
CA ILE A 106 13.73 -4.27 -26.77
C ILE A 106 14.75 -5.41 -26.59
N THR A 107 14.88 -5.94 -25.37
CA THR A 107 15.78 -7.08 -25.08
C THR A 107 15.33 -8.37 -25.76
N SER A 108 14.02 -8.66 -25.82
CA SER A 108 13.51 -9.83 -26.54
C SER A 108 13.67 -9.70 -28.04
N ASN A 109 13.41 -8.52 -28.60
CA ASN A 109 13.54 -8.27 -30.04
C ASN A 109 15.00 -8.32 -30.50
N SER A 110 15.93 -7.74 -29.72
CA SER A 110 17.37 -7.83 -30.04
C SER A 110 17.89 -9.27 -29.97
N LYS A 111 17.48 -10.06 -28.98
CA LYS A 111 17.84 -11.50 -28.92
C LYS A 111 17.30 -12.26 -30.13
N LYS A 112 16.06 -11.99 -30.53
CA LYS A 112 15.45 -12.61 -31.71
C LYS A 112 16.24 -12.26 -32.98
N GLN A 113 16.52 -10.98 -33.20
CA GLN A 113 17.29 -10.53 -34.36
C GLN A 113 18.67 -11.18 -34.44
N LEU A 114 19.39 -11.23 -33.30
CA LEU A 114 20.70 -11.89 -33.25
C LEU A 114 20.65 -13.38 -33.59
N ILE A 115 19.57 -14.08 -33.19
CA ILE A 115 19.38 -15.49 -33.54
C ILE A 115 19.10 -15.65 -35.03
N GLU A 116 18.26 -14.78 -35.61
CA GLU A 116 17.93 -14.78 -37.04
C GLU A 116 19.18 -14.51 -37.90
N ASP A 117 19.93 -13.44 -37.59
CA ASP A 117 21.17 -13.08 -38.29
C ASP A 117 22.21 -14.21 -38.23
N LEU A 118 22.32 -14.89 -37.08
CA LEU A 118 23.27 -15.98 -36.89
C LEU A 118 22.89 -17.21 -37.73
N ILE A 119 21.61 -17.56 -37.78
CA ILE A 119 21.11 -18.67 -38.61
C ILE A 119 21.33 -18.36 -40.09
N GLU A 120 21.07 -17.13 -40.52
CA GLU A 120 21.29 -16.69 -41.90
C GLU A 120 22.76 -16.82 -42.31
N VAL A 121 23.70 -16.31 -41.50
CA VAL A 121 25.14 -16.42 -41.79
C VAL A 121 25.59 -17.87 -41.87
N PHE A 122 25.08 -18.75 -41.01
CA PHE A 122 25.41 -20.18 -41.08
C PHE A 122 24.82 -20.88 -42.29
N ALA A 123 23.59 -20.53 -42.69
CA ALA A 123 23.00 -21.05 -43.91
C ALA A 123 23.79 -20.62 -45.15
N ILE A 124 24.22 -19.35 -45.22
CA ILE A 124 25.05 -18.83 -46.31
C ILE A 124 26.42 -19.53 -46.36
N ALA A 125 27.01 -19.81 -45.20
CA ALA A 125 28.30 -20.47 -45.08
C ALA A 125 28.24 -22.01 -45.26
N ASP A 126 27.05 -22.57 -45.53
CA ASP A 126 26.80 -24.02 -45.60
C ASP A 126 27.26 -24.77 -44.34
N ILE A 127 27.07 -24.14 -43.17
CA ILE A 127 27.41 -24.70 -41.86
C ILE A 127 26.15 -25.36 -41.28
N PRO A 128 26.17 -26.67 -41.00
CA PRO A 128 25.03 -27.35 -40.40
C PRO A 128 24.66 -26.77 -39.02
N LEU A 129 23.39 -26.43 -38.82
CA LEU A 129 22.87 -25.84 -37.58
C LEU A 129 23.14 -26.72 -36.33
N GLU A 130 23.23 -28.04 -36.48
CA GLU A 130 23.60 -28.95 -35.40
C GLU A 130 25.01 -28.68 -34.83
N LYS A 131 25.94 -28.16 -35.63
CA LYS A 131 27.25 -27.77 -35.12
C LYS A 131 27.17 -26.48 -34.31
N VAL A 132 26.31 -25.56 -34.71
CA VAL A 132 26.09 -24.29 -34.01
C VAL A 132 25.53 -24.53 -32.61
N THR A 133 24.50 -25.37 -32.50
CA THR A 133 23.86 -25.66 -31.21
C THR A 133 24.76 -26.45 -30.26
N ASN A 134 25.56 -27.40 -30.78
CA ASN A 134 26.36 -28.28 -29.94
C ASN A 134 27.75 -27.74 -29.56
N SER A 135 28.39 -26.91 -30.39
CA SER A 135 29.74 -26.40 -30.10
C SER A 135 29.82 -24.89 -29.90
N LEU A 136 29.06 -24.10 -30.67
CA LEU A 136 29.16 -22.64 -30.65
C LEU A 136 28.35 -22.00 -29.51
N LEU A 137 27.13 -22.48 -29.23
CA LEU A 137 26.35 -21.95 -28.10
C LEU A 137 27.06 -22.09 -26.74
N PRO A 138 27.66 -23.25 -26.39
CA PRO A 138 28.47 -23.38 -25.18
C PRO A 138 29.66 -22.40 -25.17
N PHE A 139 30.34 -22.23 -26.30
CA PHE A 139 31.46 -21.29 -26.45
C PHE A 139 31.01 -19.85 -26.17
N PHE A 140 29.95 -19.37 -26.83
CA PHE A 140 29.40 -18.03 -26.59
C PHE A 140 28.95 -17.84 -25.14
N LYS A 141 28.35 -18.85 -24.52
CA LYS A 141 27.90 -18.79 -23.12
C LYS A 141 29.07 -18.58 -22.15
N ILE A 142 30.24 -19.14 -22.44
CA ILE A 142 31.46 -18.94 -21.63
C ILE A 142 31.97 -17.51 -21.79
N TYR A 143 32.07 -16.99 -23.02
CA TYR A 143 32.69 -15.69 -23.25
C TYR A 143 31.76 -14.50 -22.96
N ILE A 144 30.46 -14.60 -23.25
CA ILE A 144 29.49 -13.52 -23.02
C ILE A 144 29.14 -13.39 -21.53
N LYS A 145 29.12 -14.48 -20.76
CA LYS A 145 28.82 -14.44 -19.31
C LYS A 145 29.94 -13.78 -18.50
N ASN A 146 31.17 -13.78 -19.04
CA ASN A 146 32.35 -13.20 -18.38
C ASN A 146 32.57 -11.71 -18.73
N THR A 147 31.97 -11.19 -19.80
CA THR A 147 32.12 -9.77 -20.20
C THR A 147 31.12 -8.83 -19.50
N LEU A 148 30.03 -9.35 -18.93
CA LEU A 148 29.04 -8.58 -18.15
C LEU A 148 29.38 -8.47 -16.65
N GLN A 149 30.53 -9.03 -16.25
CA GLN A 149 31.06 -8.97 -14.88
C GLN A 149 32.43 -8.29 -14.91
N LYS A 150 32.48 -7.01 -15.24
CA LYS A 150 33.61 -6.16 -14.88
C LYS A 150 33.04 -4.87 -14.27
N PRO A 151 33.55 -4.45 -13.09
CA PRO A 151 33.03 -3.30 -12.35
C PRO A 151 33.15 -2.00 -13.15
#